data_AF-A0A1J4UQD3-F1
#
_entry.id   AF-A0A1J4UQD3-F1
#
_cell.length_a   1.000
_cell.length_b   1.000
_cell.length_c   1.000
_cell.angle_alpha   90.00
_cell.angle_beta   90.00
_cell.angle_gamma   90.00
#
_symmetry.space_group_name_H-M   'P 1'
#
loop_
_entity.id
_entity.type
_entity.pdbx_description
1 polymer ?
#
loop_
_entity_poly.entity_id
_entity_poly.type
_entity_poly.pdbx_seq_one_letter_code
_entity_poly.pdbx_strand_id
1 'polypeptide(L)' 'MQFAKTGQIQNFCHPNALLTFKEYLADYAGPELAMIGGQAIKKELEKIPDRKIREQTELKVKQIDEGKRDLYF' A
#
# COMPACT_ATOMS: atom_id res chain seq x y z
N MET A 1 -9.67 17.83 -8.27
CA MET A 1 -10.90 17.17 -7.73
C MET A 1 -11.51 16.13 -8.66
N GLN A 2 -10.99 15.95 -9.89
CA GLN A 2 -11.61 15.08 -10.90
C GLN A 2 -11.73 13.61 -10.45
N PHE A 3 -10.73 13.06 -9.77
CA PHE A 3 -10.78 11.68 -9.24
C PHE A 3 -11.56 11.52 -7.92
N ALA A 4 -11.58 12.57 -7.08
CA ALA A 4 -12.33 12.58 -5.82
C ALA A 4 -13.85 12.53 -6.06
N LYS A 5 -14.33 13.16 -7.14
CA LYS A 5 -15.75 13.28 -7.46
C LYS A 5 -16.29 12.14 -8.34
N THR A 6 -15.43 11.24 -8.83
CA THR A 6 -15.82 10.12 -9.72
C THR A 6 -15.97 8.78 -9.00
N GLY A 7 -15.74 8.74 -7.68
CA GLY A 7 -15.73 7.49 -6.89
C GLY A 7 -14.51 6.60 -7.14
N GLN A 8 -13.58 7.02 -8.02
CA GLN A 8 -12.36 6.27 -8.33
C GLN A 8 -11.23 6.52 -7.33
N ILE A 9 -11.35 7.53 -6.47
CA ILE A 9 -10.29 7.93 -5.52
C ILE A 9 -9.77 6.79 -4.64
N GLN A 10 -10.64 5.85 -4.26
CA GLN A 10 -10.27 4.67 -3.48
C GLN A 10 -9.26 3.75 -4.19
N ASN A 11 -9.25 3.73 -5.53
CA ASN A 11 -8.28 2.97 -6.32
C ASN A 11 -6.90 3.66 -6.41
N PHE A 12 -6.76 4.86 -5.85
CA PHE A 12 -5.50 5.61 -5.82
C PHE A 12 -5.03 5.82 -4.38
N CYS A 13 -5.88 6.43 -3.55
CA CYS A 13 -5.51 6.78 -2.18
C CYS A 13 -5.27 5.57 -1.30
N HIS A 14 -6.11 4.53 -1.39
CA HIS A 14 -5.94 3.34 -0.55
C HIS A 14 -4.67 2.56 -0.91
N PRO A 15 -4.39 2.24 -2.19
CA PRO A 15 -3.09 1.68 -2.59
C PRO A 15 -1.90 2.53 -2.15
N ASN A 16 -1.92 3.84 -2.41
CA ASN A 16 -0.81 4.72 -2.06
C ASN A 16 -0.59 4.77 -0.54
N ALA A 17 -1.66 4.76 0.27
CA ALA A 17 -1.54 4.69 1.73
C ALA A 17 -0.83 3.41 2.20
N LEU A 18 -1.10 2.28 1.56
CA LEU A 18 -0.42 1.01 1.88
C LEU A 18 1.06 1.04 1.52
N LEU A 19 1.41 1.66 0.38
CA LEU A 19 2.81 1.79 -0.05
C LEU A 19 3.60 2.69 0.91
N THR A 20 3.10 3.90 1.20
CA THR A 20 3.78 4.80 2.14
C THR A 20 3.86 4.22 3.55
N PHE A 21 2.83 3.49 4.00
CA PHE A 21 2.90 2.80 5.28
C PHE A 21 3.94 1.68 5.27
N LYS A 22 4.05 0.91 4.18
CA LYS A 22 5.08 -0.12 4.04
C LYS A 22 6.49 0.47 4.08
N GLU A 23 6.72 1.61 3.44
CA GLU A 23 8.00 2.34 3.52
C GLU A 23 8.31 2.76 4.95
N TYR A 24 7.31 3.31 5.65
CA TYR A 24 7.49 3.66 7.06
C TYR A 24 7.88 2.45 7.91
N LEU A 25 7.24 1.30 7.69
CA LEU A 25 7.57 0.06 8.40
C LEU A 25 8.96 -0.45 8.07
N ALA A 26 9.45 -0.26 6.84
CA ALA A 26 10.77 -0.69 6.43
C ALA A 26 11.88 0.23 6.99
N ASP A 27 11.64 1.54 7.03
CA ASP A 27 12.65 2.53 7.35
C ASP A 27 12.72 2.90 8.83
N TYR A 28 11.60 2.82 9.56
CA TYR A 28 11.50 3.38 10.91
C TYR A 28 10.92 2.43 11.97
N ALA A 29 10.23 1.35 11.58
CA ALA A 29 9.57 0.50 12.57
C ALA A 29 10.52 -0.50 13.23
N GLY A 30 10.33 -0.69 14.54
CA GLY A 30 10.90 -1.83 15.25
C GLY A 30 10.23 -3.16 14.86
N PRO A 31 10.80 -4.31 15.25
CA PRO A 31 10.37 -5.63 14.79
C PRO A 31 8.91 -5.97 15.11
N GLU A 32 8.42 -5.57 16.30
CA GLU A 32 7.02 -5.77 16.68
C GLU A 32 6.05 -4.98 15.78
N LEU A 33 6.32 -3.68 15.60
CA LEU A 33 5.49 -2.81 14.78
C LEU A 33 5.53 -3.23 13.30
N ALA A 34 6.69 -3.64 12.79
CA ALA A 34 6.83 -4.17 11.44
C ALA A 34 5.97 -5.43 11.22
N MET A 35 5.93 -6.32 12.22
CA MET A 35 5.10 -7.53 12.17
C MET A 35 3.60 -7.20 12.14
N ILE A 36 3.14 -6.38 13.09
CA ILE A 36 1.71 -5.99 13.20
C ILE A 36 1.29 -5.18 11.96
N GLY A 37 2.12 -4.24 11.53
CA GLY A 37 1.88 -3.42 10.34
C GLY A 37 1.82 -4.25 9.06
N GLY A 38 2.70 -5.25 8.92
CA GLY A 38 2.64 -6.20 7.80
C GLY A 38 1.35 -7.01 7.75
N GLN A 39 0.81 -7.41 8.91
CA GLN A 39 -0.50 -8.06 8.98
C GLN A 39 -1.64 -7.12 8.60
N ALA A 40 -1.58 -5.85 9.02
CA ALA A 40 -2.56 -4.84 8.64
C ALA A 40 -2.55 -4.62 7.12
N ILE A 41 -1.38 -4.47 6.50
CA ILE A 41 -1.25 -4.31 5.04
C ILE A 41 -1.90 -5.48 4.30
N LYS A 42 -1.65 -6.73 4.71
CA LYS A 42 -2.28 -7.91 4.09
C LYS A 42 -3.81 -7.86 4.16
N LYS A 43 -4.37 -7.50 5.31
CA LYS A 43 -5.83 -7.38 5.49
C LYS A 43 -6.43 -6.25 4.65
N GLU A 44 -5.72 -5.13 4.52
CA GLU A 44 -6.21 -3.97 3.76
C GLU A 44 -6.07 -4.13 2.25
N LEU A 45 -5.08 -4.91 1.77
CA LEU A 45 -4.94 -5.26 0.35
C LEU A 45 -6.19 -6.00 -0.17
N GLU A 46 -6.71 -6.95 0.61
CA GLU A 46 -7.94 -7.70 0.29
C GLU A 46 -9.16 -6.78 0.07
N LYS A 47 -9.16 -5.59 0.68
CA LYS A 47 -10.26 -4.61 0.57
C LYS A 47 -10.18 -3.74 -0.68
N ILE A 48 -9.09 -3.80 -1.45
CA ILE A 48 -9.02 -3.14 -2.76
C ILE A 48 -9.97 -3.87 -3.72
N PRO A 49 -11.04 -3.21 -4.22
CA PRO A 49 -12.06 -3.89 -5.02
C PRO A 49 -11.58 -4.23 -6.43
N ASP A 50 -10.72 -3.39 -7.01
CA ASP A 50 -10.14 -3.65 -8.33
C ASP A 50 -8.97 -4.63 -8.20
N ARG A 51 -9.16 -5.83 -8.76
CA ARG A 51 -8.17 -6.90 -8.72
C ARG A 51 -6.84 -6.51 -9.36
N LYS A 52 -6.85 -5.75 -10.47
CA LYS A 52 -5.61 -5.34 -11.15
C LYS A 52 -4.83 -4.37 -10.26
N ILE A 53 -5.52 -3.42 -9.64
CA ILE A 53 -4.89 -2.48 -8.71
C ILE A 53 -4.35 -3.21 -7.49
N ARG A 54 -5.08 -4.20 -6.96
CA ARG A 54 -4.61 -5.03 -5.85
C ARG A 54 -3.32 -5.78 -6.19
N GLU A 55 -3.29 -6.50 -7.33
CA GLU A 55 -2.10 -7.23 -7.79
C GLU A 55 -0.90 -6.30 -8.03
N GLN A 56 -1.14 -5.10 -8.60
CA GLN A 56 -0.08 -4.09 -8.76
C GLN A 56 0.42 -3.55 -7.43
N THR A 57 -0.47 -3.34 -6.46
CA THR A 57 -0.11 -2.86 -5.12
C THR A 57 0.73 -3.90 -4.40
N GLU A 58 0.36 -5.19 -4.47
CA GLU A 58 1.16 -6.30 -3.92
C GLU A 58 2.57 -6.35 -4.52
N LEU A 59 2.70 -6.17 -5.83
CA LEU A 59 4.00 -6.12 -6.48
C LEU A 59 4.85 -4.95 -5.98
N LYS A 60 4.27 -3.76 -5.87
CA LYS A 60 4.96 -2.56 -5.36
C LYS A 60 5.36 -2.72 -3.88
N VAL A 61 4.51 -3.34 -3.04
CA VAL A 61 4.85 -3.68 -1.65
C VAL A 61 6.10 -4.56 -1.58
N LYS A 62 6.21 -5.59 -2.44
CA LYS A 62 7.41 -6.44 -2.51
C LYS A 62 8.64 -5.66 -2.97
N GLN A 63 8.48 -4.75 -3.93
CA GLN A 63 9.58 -3.89 -4.37
C GLN A 63 10.09 -2.97 -3.26
N ILE A 64 9.23 -2.55 -2.34
CA ILE A 64 9.64 -1.78 -1.16
C ILE A 64 10.49 -2.64 -0.21
N ASP A 65 10.14 -3.92 -0.05
CA ASP A 65 10.97 -4.90 0.69
C ASP A 65 12.35 -5.09 0.02
N GLU A 66 12.43 -4.97 -1.30
CA GLU A 66 13.69 -5.00 -2.07
C GLU A 66 14.47 -3.67 -2.03
N GLY A 67 13.98 -2.66 -1.31
CA GLY A 67 14.66 -1.38 -1.12
C GLY A 67 14.22 -0.27 -2.08
N LYS A 68 13.22 -0.49 -2.95
CA LYS A 68 12.64 0.62 -3.73
C LYS A 68 11.82 1.54 -2.82
N ARG A 69 11.77 2.82 -3.18
CA ARG A 69 11.04 3.86 -2.46
C ARG A 69 10.30 4.77 -3.45
N ASP A 70 9.36 5.54 -2.95
CA ASP A 70 8.50 6.48 -3.66
C ASP A 70 7.69 5.83 -4.80
N LEU A 71 7.01 4.72 -4.48
CA LEU A 71 6.10 4.05 -5.42
C LEU A 71 4.67 4.55 -5.24
N TYR A 72 4.05 5.04 -6.31
CA TYR A 72 2.68 5.57 -6.28
C TYR A 72 1.87 5.22 -7.55
N PHE A 73 0.56 5.47 -7.50
CA PHE A 73 -0.42 5.34 -8.58
C PHE A 73 -0.91 6.70 -9.06
#